data_AF-A0A7S0JG43-F1
#
_entry.id   AF-A0A7S0JG43-F1
#
_cell.length_a   1.000
_cell.length_b   1.000
_cell.length_c   1.000
_cell.angle_alpha   90.00
_cell.angle_beta   90.00
_cell.angle_gamma   90.00
#
_symmetry.space_group_name_H-M   'P 1'
#
loop_
_entity.id
_entity.type
_entity.pdbx_description
1 polymer ?
#
loop_
_entity_poly.entity_id
_entity_poly.type
_entity_poly.pdbx_seq_one_letter_code
_entity_poly.pdbx_strand_id
1 'polypeptide(L)'
;WFPRLHYTTDAQRWDSVKFSALRIPAIPVLCTALTSILDFVGVHWVHFAILDTEGAELSVLHTVDWRRIRFGVLVIEVASPMGSRPPKYRRDVVQYMQQATGNQYR
;
A
#
# COMPACT_ATOMS: atom_id res chain seq x y z
N TRP A 1 -22.85 3.32 -7.33
CA TRP A 1 -22.88 3.70 -5.91
C TRP A 1 -21.61 4.48 -5.52
N PHE A 2 -21.14 5.36 -6.41
CA PHE A 2 -20.15 6.38 -6.09
C PHE A 2 -20.88 7.72 -6.11
N PRO A 3 -20.83 8.55 -5.06
CA PRO A 3 -21.47 9.85 -5.09
C PRO A 3 -20.86 10.71 -6.20
N ARG A 4 -21.69 11.48 -6.91
CA ARG A 4 -21.20 12.49 -7.86
C ARG A 4 -20.40 13.52 -7.09
N LEU A 5 -19.10 13.61 -7.37
CA LEU A 5 -18.27 14.72 -6.94
C LEU A 5 -18.66 15.94 -7.79
N HIS A 6 -19.23 16.95 -7.14
CA HIS A 6 -19.40 18.27 -7.75
C HIS A 6 -18.06 19.00 -7.63
N TYR A 7 -17.32 19.06 -8.73
CA TYR A 7 -16.12 19.89 -8.82
C TYR A 7 -16.54 21.35 -8.82
N THR A 8 -16.15 22.11 -7.80
CA THR A 8 -16.30 23.57 -7.80
C THR A 8 -15.25 24.15 -8.74
N THR A 9 -15.61 25.11 -9.59
CA THR A 9 -14.70 25.82 -10.49
C THR A 9 -13.72 26.74 -9.75
N ASP A 10 -13.92 26.93 -8.45
CA ASP A 10 -12.94 27.58 -7.60
C ASP A 10 -11.81 26.59 -7.35
N ALA A 11 -10.68 26.82 -8.03
CA ALA A 11 -9.42 26.14 -7.78
C ALA A 11 -8.90 26.50 -6.39
N GLN A 12 -9.59 26.05 -5.35
CA GLN A 12 -9.05 26.05 -4.00
C GLN A 12 -7.81 25.16 -4.04
N ARG A 13 -6.64 25.79 -3.84
CA ARG A 13 -5.38 25.06 -3.72
C ARG A 13 -5.54 24.01 -2.63
N TRP A 14 -5.03 22.81 -2.87
CA TRP A 14 -5.00 21.72 -1.88
C TRP A 14 -4.46 22.17 -0.52
N ASP A 15 -3.55 23.14 -0.52
CA ASP A 15 -2.96 23.77 0.67
C ASP A 15 -3.97 24.53 1.57
N SER A 16 -5.12 24.91 1.02
CA SER A 16 -6.18 25.61 1.77
C SER A 16 -7.16 24.67 2.47
N VAL A 17 -7.08 23.36 2.19
CA VAL A 17 -7.92 22.35 2.82
C VAL A 17 -7.40 22.06 4.22
N LYS A 18 -8.20 22.38 5.24
CA LYS A 18 -7.92 21.99 6.63
C LYS A 18 -8.28 20.52 6.82
N PHE A 19 -7.42 19.61 6.36
CA PHE A 19 -7.62 18.16 6.51
C PHE A 19 -7.83 17.72 7.96
N SER A 20 -7.23 18.41 8.93
CA SER A 20 -7.46 18.16 10.36
C SER A 20 -8.88 18.48 10.85
N ALA A 21 -9.62 19.32 10.13
CA ALA A 21 -11.03 19.61 10.40
C ALA A 21 -11.98 18.61 9.72
N LEU A 22 -11.49 17.83 8.76
CA LEU A 22 -12.26 16.76 8.13
C LEU A 22 -12.34 15.58 9.10
N ARG A 23 -13.44 15.52 9.85
CA ARG A 23 -13.79 14.33 10.64
C ARG A 23 -14.43 13.28 9.73
N ILE A 24 -13.61 12.63 8.91
CA ILE A 24 -14.08 11.50 8.10
C ILE A 24 -14.21 10.31 9.06
N PRO A 25 -15.41 9.73 9.24
CA PRO A 25 -15.55 8.54 10.06
C PRO A 25 -14.72 7.41 9.45
N ALA A 26 -13.94 6.72 10.29
CA ALA A 26 -13.25 5.51 9.86
C ALA A 26 -14.29 4.43 9.55
N ILE A 27 -14.35 4.00 8.30
CA ILE A 27 -15.22 2.92 7.87
C ILE A 27 -14.34 1.66 7.82
N PRO A 28 -14.63 0.62 8.63
CA PRO A 28 -13.90 -0.63 8.54
C PRO A 28 -14.19 -1.29 7.18
N VAL A 29 -13.14 -1.76 6.53
CA VAL A 29 -13.21 -2.48 5.25
C VAL A 29 -12.70 -3.89 5.49
N LEU A 30 -13.37 -4.88 4.91
CA LEU A 30 -12.89 -6.26 4.91
C LEU A 30 -11.66 -6.37 4.02
N CYS A 31 -10.55 -6.80 4.61
CA CYS A 31 -9.30 -7.04 3.89
C CYS A 31 -9.13 -8.53 3.61
N THR A 32 -8.47 -8.84 2.50
CA THR A 32 -8.05 -10.21 2.16
C THR A 32 -6.56 -10.23 1.84
N ALA A 33 -5.93 -11.39 2.00
CA ALA A 33 -4.52 -11.60 1.69
C ALA A 33 -4.25 -11.43 0.20
N LEU A 34 -3.13 -10.80 -0.16
CA LEU A 34 -2.75 -10.64 -1.56
C LEU A 34 -2.55 -12.00 -2.24
N THR A 35 -1.96 -12.98 -1.54
CA THR A 35 -1.85 -14.35 -2.08
C THR A 35 -3.20 -14.98 -2.38
N SER A 36 -4.24 -14.74 -1.57
CA SER A 36 -5.57 -15.28 -1.86
C SER A 36 -6.17 -14.67 -3.14
N ILE A 37 -5.94 -13.38 -3.38
CA ILE A 37 -6.36 -12.72 -4.62
C ILE A 37 -5.62 -13.33 -5.82
N LEU A 38 -4.28 -13.42 -5.73
CA LEU A 38 -3.43 -13.91 -6.81
C LEU A 38 -3.70 -15.39 -7.12
N ASP A 39 -3.91 -16.22 -6.10
CA ASP A 39 -4.29 -17.62 -6.26
C ASP A 39 -5.65 -17.76 -6.94
N PHE A 40 -6.64 -16.96 -6.53
CA PHE A 40 -7.97 -17.00 -7.13
C PHE A 40 -7.93 -16.70 -8.64
N VAL A 41 -7.05 -15.80 -9.07
CA VAL A 41 -6.86 -15.47 -10.51
C VAL A 41 -5.82 -16.35 -11.20
N GLY A 42 -5.19 -17.31 -10.51
CA GLY A 42 -4.19 -18.21 -11.07
C GLY A 42 -2.86 -17.53 -11.43
N VAL A 43 -2.50 -16.43 -10.76
CA VAL A 43 -1.27 -15.67 -11.03
C VAL A 43 -0.22 -15.99 -9.98
N HIS A 44 0.93 -16.50 -10.43
CA HIS A 44 2.08 -16.80 -9.57
C HIS A 44 3.31 -15.94 -9.90
N TRP A 45 3.31 -15.29 -11.07
CA TRP A 45 4.35 -14.36 -11.50
C TRP A 45 3.74 -13.03 -11.91
N VAL A 46 4.20 -11.94 -11.30
CA VAL A 46 3.80 -10.57 -11.63
C VAL A 46 5.03 -9.83 -12.17
N HIS A 47 5.00 -9.36 -13.41
CA HIS A 47 6.16 -8.68 -14.01
C HIS A 47 6.55 -7.40 -13.25
N PHE A 48 5.55 -6.60 -12.88
CA PHE A 48 5.74 -5.31 -12.23
C PHE A 48 4.58 -5.06 -11.27
N ALA A 49 4.89 -4.63 -10.04
CA ALA A 49 3.91 -4.23 -9.05
C ALA A 49 4.38 -2.98 -8.30
N ILE A 50 3.43 -2.10 -7.99
CA ILE A 50 3.62 -0.96 -7.08
C ILE A 50 2.71 -1.18 -5.88
N LEU A 51 3.28 -1.10 -4.69
CA LEU A 51 2.57 -1.23 -3.44
C LEU A 51 2.56 0.12 -2.72
N ASP A 52 1.41 0.77 -2.79
CA ASP A 52 1.10 2.05 -2.17
C ASP A 52 -0.26 1.91 -1.48
N THR A 53 -0.24 1.86 -0.15
CA THR A 53 -1.41 1.50 0.67
C THR A 53 -1.55 2.39 1.90
N GLU A 54 -1.00 3.61 1.83
CA GLU A 54 -1.22 4.68 2.82
C GLU A 54 -0.94 4.31 4.29
N GLY A 55 -0.16 3.25 4.53
CA GLY A 55 0.11 2.76 5.89
C GLY A 55 0.40 1.27 5.96
N ALA A 56 -0.15 0.51 5.01
CA ALA A 56 -0.38 -0.92 5.17
C ALA A 56 0.59 -1.82 4.40
N GLU A 57 1.66 -1.31 3.81
CA GLU A 57 2.51 -2.08 2.87
C GLU A 57 3.10 -3.28 3.59
N LEU A 58 3.66 -3.10 4.80
CA LEU A 58 4.21 -4.21 5.57
C LEU A 58 3.14 -5.27 5.88
N SER A 59 1.91 -4.85 6.19
CA SER A 59 0.79 -5.78 6.41
C SER A 59 0.47 -6.57 5.14
N VAL A 60 0.44 -5.93 3.97
CA VAL A 60 0.22 -6.61 2.69
C VAL A 60 1.36 -7.58 2.39
N LEU A 61 2.63 -7.16 2.57
CA LEU A 61 3.80 -7.99 2.33
C LEU A 61 3.80 -9.27 3.20
N HIS A 62 3.35 -9.16 4.46
CA HIS A 62 3.16 -10.32 5.35
C HIS A 62 2.16 -11.36 4.84
N THR A 63 1.23 -10.97 3.97
CA THR A 63 0.23 -11.89 3.40
C THR A 63 0.72 -12.63 2.16
N VAL A 64 1.90 -12.28 1.64
CA VAL A 64 2.44 -12.90 0.42
C VAL A 64 3.14 -14.21 0.77
N ASP A 65 2.71 -15.29 0.15
CA ASP A 65 3.48 -16.53 0.10
C ASP A 65 4.64 -16.39 -0.88
N TRP A 66 5.79 -15.95 -0.36
CA TRP A 66 7.04 -15.78 -1.09
C TRP A 66 7.68 -17.10 -1.54
N ARG A 67 7.05 -18.27 -1.37
CA ARG A 67 7.47 -19.51 -2.04
C ARG A 67 6.72 -19.73 -3.33
N ARG A 68 5.48 -19.25 -3.42
CA ARG A 68 4.56 -19.47 -4.55
C ARG A 68 4.44 -18.26 -5.46
N ILE A 69 4.46 -17.06 -4.90
CA ILE A 69 4.31 -15.81 -5.64
C ILE A 69 5.67 -15.17 -5.86
N ARG A 70 5.89 -14.63 -7.06
CA ARG A 70 7.10 -13.88 -7.42
C ARG A 70 6.75 -12.60 -8.18
N PHE A 71 7.59 -11.60 -7.98
CA PHE A 71 7.52 -10.32 -8.68
C PHE A 71 8.82 -10.13 -9.48
N GLY A 72 8.73 -9.67 -10.72
CA GLY A 72 9.90 -9.24 -11.49
C GLY A 72 10.49 -7.98 -10.85
N VAL A 73 9.66 -6.94 -10.75
CA VAL A 73 9.97 -5.69 -10.06
C VAL A 73 8.83 -5.37 -9.09
N LEU A 74 9.18 -5.06 -7.84
CA LEU A 74 8.25 -4.65 -6.80
C LEU A 74 8.72 -3.32 -6.20
N VAL A 75 7.91 -2.28 -6.39
CA VAL A 75 8.13 -0.94 -5.81
C VAL A 75 7.25 -0.81 -4.59
N ILE A 76 7.82 -0.40 -3.46
CA ILE A 76 7.10 -0.26 -2.19
C ILE A 76 7.24 1.17 -1.68
N GLU A 77 6.12 1.83 -1.40
CA GLU A 77 6.15 3.15 -0.76
C GLU A 77 6.59 3.01 0.71
N VAL A 78 7.67 3.71 1.07
CA VAL A 78 8.26 3.66 2.41
C VAL A 78 8.41 5.03 3.08
N ALA A 79 8.01 6.09 2.38
CA ALA A 79 8.14 7.47 2.83
C ALA A 79 6.77 8.15 2.79
N SER A 80 6.44 8.89 3.84
CA SER A 80 5.29 9.80 3.85
C SER A 80 5.78 11.17 4.30
N PRO A 81 5.77 12.19 3.42
CA PRO A 81 6.16 13.56 3.78
C PRO A 81 5.31 14.14 4.91
N MET A 82 4.09 13.63 5.09
CA MET A 82 3.13 14.06 6.10
C MET A 82 3.25 13.29 7.43
N GLY A 83 4.21 12.36 7.54
CA GLY A 83 4.52 11.68 8.80
C GLY A 83 3.56 10.54 9.18
N SER A 84 2.77 10.01 8.24
CA SER A 84 1.90 8.86 8.51
C SER A 84 2.67 7.55 8.76
N ARG A 85 3.97 7.51 8.45
CA ARG A 85 4.81 6.32 8.64
C ARG A 85 5.62 6.39 9.93
N PRO A 86 5.79 5.27 10.65
CA PRO A 86 6.73 5.20 11.76
C PRO A 86 8.17 5.58 11.33
N PRO A 87 8.99 6.18 12.21
CA PRO A 87 10.34 6.62 11.86
C PRO A 87 11.28 5.54 11.30
N LYS A 88 11.02 4.25 11.59
CA LYS A 88 11.85 3.12 11.15
C LYS A 88 11.21 2.29 10.03
N TYR A 89 10.09 2.74 9.49
CA TYR A 89 9.25 1.97 8.56
C TYR A 89 10.02 1.43 7.34
N ARG A 90 10.82 2.29 6.70
CA ARG A 90 11.68 1.87 5.57
C ARG A 90 12.59 0.70 5.94
N ARG A 91 13.23 0.77 7.10
CA ARG A 91 14.15 -0.27 7.57
C ARG A 91 13.41 -1.56 7.86
N ASP A 92 12.23 -1.47 8.44
CA ASP A 92 11.41 -2.62 8.80
C ASP A 92 10.91 -3.35 7.53
N VAL A 93 10.49 -2.60 6.49
CA VAL A 93 10.15 -3.15 5.16
C VAL A 93 11.35 -3.84 4.51
N VAL A 94 12.51 -3.18 4.46
CA VAL A 94 13.72 -3.75 3.85
C VAL A 94 14.14 -5.03 4.58
N GLN A 95 14.16 -5.00 5.91
CA GLN A 95 14.53 -6.15 6.73
C GLN A 95 13.56 -7.32 6.51
N TYR A 96 12.25 -7.05 6.48
CA TYR A 96 11.25 -8.08 6.20
C TYR A 96 11.49 -8.71 4.82
N MET A 97 11.65 -7.90 3.77
CA MET A 97 11.86 -8.40 2.41
C MET A 97 13.12 -9.26 2.29
N GLN A 98 14.23 -8.81 2.89
CA GLN A 98 15.48 -9.58 2.93
C GLN A 98 15.31 -10.96 3.56
N GLN A 99 14.60 -11.03 4.69
CA GLN A 99 14.33 -12.28 5.42
C GLN A 99 13.35 -13.18 4.66
N ALA A 100 12.23 -12.62 4.19
CA ALA A 100 11.13 -13.37 3.60
C ALA A 100 11.47 -13.92 2.20
N THR A 101 12.34 -13.23 1.45
CA THR A 101 12.67 -13.59 0.07
C THR A 101 14.11 -14.07 -0.10
N GLY A 102 14.82 -14.36 0.99
CA GLY A 102 16.23 -14.81 0.94
C GLY A 102 17.15 -13.84 0.20
N ASN A 103 17.00 -12.53 0.44
CA ASN A 103 17.75 -11.44 -0.21
C ASN A 103 17.58 -11.32 -1.74
N GLN A 104 16.54 -11.92 -2.32
CA GLN A 104 16.20 -11.77 -3.73
C GLN A 104 15.91 -10.31 -4.11
N TYR A 105 15.21 -9.56 -3.24
CA TYR A 105 14.92 -8.14 -3.43
C TYR A 105 15.78 -7.30 -2.47
N ARG A 106 16.34 -6.19 -2.97
CA ARG A 106 17.29 -5.34 -2.25
C ARG A 106 16.98 -3.87 -2.43
#